data_AF-S3JX36-F1
#
_entry.id   AF-S3JX36-F1
#
_cell.length_a   1.000
_cell.length_b   1.000
_cell.length_c   1.000
_cell.angle_alpha   90.00
_cell.angle_beta   90.00
_cell.angle_gamma   90.00
#
_symmetry.space_group_name_H-M   'P 1'
#
loop_
_entity.id
_entity.type
_entity.pdbx_description
1 polymer ?
#
loop_
_entity_poly.entity_id
_entity_poly.type
_entity_poly.pdbx_seq_one_letter_code
_entity_poly.pdbx_strand_id
1 'polypeptide(L)'
;MNFSENSIQTESDFNKARNKALFNDLQHLLDLKESELLSFSDVKKWLKPKNEIYLGMQVVPVNLIAGSEGRYKDFDNHFFPRSAHLKNRWRRIDEAHLQDVILPPIQLYEIGGLYFVRDGNHRVSVARAKGIENIDAEVISLQSEIKLKPGMTRKQILQRVLDYEKRVFYAETAFGDITDDWKLDLSVVGEYDVIYNHIITHKEFMQKNQSEPVGMADAVMSWYNTVYLPVIGMLKKRHIMRKFRKYTTADMYVWLIKYWDELKKKFGENVSLDTAAEELSSTYGGFSLKRLFNRIKYRLDLKK
;
A
#
# COMPACT_ATOMS: atom_id res chain seq x y z
N MET A 1 -41.54 21.65 -20.85
CA MET A 1 -41.00 22.44 -19.72
C MET A 1 -40.01 21.67 -18.84
N ASN A 2 -40.05 20.33 -18.78
CA ASN A 2 -39.19 19.53 -17.88
C ASN A 2 -37.68 19.46 -18.22
N PHE A 3 -37.28 19.58 -19.49
CA PHE A 3 -35.87 19.46 -19.89
C PHE A 3 -34.99 20.60 -19.35
N SER A 4 -35.51 21.82 -19.29
CA SER A 4 -34.77 22.99 -18.77
C SER A 4 -34.59 22.92 -17.26
N GLU A 5 -35.59 22.42 -16.53
CA GLU A 5 -35.53 22.28 -15.07
C GLU A 5 -34.53 21.19 -14.64
N ASN A 6 -34.56 20.02 -15.29
CA ASN A 6 -33.59 18.95 -15.04
C ASN A 6 -32.15 19.40 -15.35
N SER A 7 -31.96 20.15 -16.44
CA SER A 7 -30.65 20.69 -16.80
C SER A 7 -30.10 21.62 -15.70
N ILE A 8 -30.91 22.55 -15.18
CA ILE A 8 -30.51 23.47 -14.10
C ILE A 8 -30.22 22.70 -12.81
N GLN A 9 -31.07 21.74 -12.46
CA GLN A 9 -30.93 20.91 -11.26
C GLN A 9 -29.63 20.11 -11.28
N THR A 10 -29.36 19.36 -12.36
CA THR A 10 -28.14 18.55 -12.48
C THR A 10 -26.86 19.38 -12.45
N GLU A 11 -26.91 20.61 -12.96
CA GLU A 11 -25.79 21.55 -12.88
C GLU A 11 -25.52 22.03 -11.46
N SER A 12 -26.58 22.40 -10.73
CA SER A 12 -26.51 22.75 -9.32
C SER A 12 -25.95 21.60 -8.47
N ASP A 13 -26.42 20.38 -8.71
CA ASP A 13 -26.00 19.19 -7.98
C ASP A 13 -24.53 18.84 -8.25
N PHE A 14 -24.07 18.98 -9.50
CA PHE A 14 -22.64 18.82 -9.81
C PHE A 14 -21.78 19.84 -9.05
N ASN A 15 -22.19 21.12 -9.03
CA ASN A 15 -21.45 22.17 -8.34
C ASN A 15 -21.40 21.92 -6.82
N LYS A 16 -22.51 21.48 -6.22
CA LYS A 16 -22.54 21.06 -4.81
C LYS A 16 -21.58 19.91 -4.53
N ALA A 17 -21.61 18.86 -5.36
CA ALA A 17 -20.71 17.71 -5.23
C ALA A 17 -19.24 18.13 -5.35
N ARG A 18 -18.91 18.96 -6.36
CA ARG A 18 -17.56 19.49 -6.53
C ARG A 18 -17.10 20.35 -5.35
N ASN A 19 -17.97 21.19 -4.79
CA ASN A 19 -17.66 22.01 -3.63
C ASN A 19 -17.36 21.15 -2.39
N LYS A 20 -18.05 20.01 -2.20
CA LYS A 20 -17.71 19.03 -1.15
C LYS A 20 -16.29 18.49 -1.32
N ALA A 21 -15.89 18.12 -2.55
CA ALA A 21 -14.53 17.66 -2.83
C ALA A 21 -13.47 18.73 -2.50
N LEU A 22 -13.73 19.98 -2.90
CA LEU A 22 -12.82 21.09 -2.60
C LEU A 22 -12.67 21.34 -1.09
N PHE A 23 -13.77 21.29 -0.33
CA PHE A 23 -13.72 21.46 1.12
C PHE A 23 -12.94 20.33 1.80
N ASN A 24 -13.14 19.09 1.35
CA ASN A 24 -12.41 17.92 1.82
C ASN A 24 -10.90 18.05 1.52
N ASP A 25 -10.51 18.54 0.35
CA ASP A 25 -9.11 18.84 0.05
C ASP A 25 -8.49 19.87 0.98
N LEU A 26 -9.25 20.92 1.31
CA LEU A 26 -8.79 21.95 2.24
C LEU A 26 -8.56 21.36 3.65
N GLN A 27 -9.38 20.39 4.07
CA GLN A 27 -9.16 19.68 5.33
C GLN A 27 -7.88 18.81 5.31
N HIS A 28 -7.45 18.37 4.14
CA HIS A 28 -6.31 17.46 3.94
C HIS A 28 -5.07 18.14 3.33
N LEU A 29 -4.93 19.47 3.43
CA LEU A 29 -3.79 20.21 2.84
C LEU A 29 -2.40 19.70 3.24
N LEU A 30 -2.26 19.13 4.44
CA LEU A 30 -0.99 18.57 4.93
C LEU A 30 -0.67 17.19 4.33
N ASP A 31 -1.69 16.43 3.91
CA ASP A 31 -1.53 15.13 3.26
C ASP A 31 -2.69 14.87 2.28
N LEU A 32 -2.59 15.48 1.10
CA LEU A 32 -3.60 15.36 0.03
C LEU A 32 -3.84 13.91 -0.40
N LYS A 33 -2.93 12.98 -0.11
CA LYS A 33 -3.13 11.56 -0.44
C LYS A 33 -4.23 10.92 0.38
N GLU A 34 -4.58 11.48 1.54
CA GLU A 34 -5.68 10.99 2.36
C GLU A 34 -7.04 11.52 1.86
N SER A 35 -7.07 12.60 1.06
CA SER A 35 -8.29 13.01 0.35
C SER A 35 -8.47 12.34 -1.01
N GLU A 36 -7.48 11.62 -1.53
CA GLU A 36 -7.61 10.79 -2.74
C GLU A 36 -8.36 9.49 -2.44
N LEU A 37 -9.07 8.94 -3.44
CA LEU A 37 -9.58 7.58 -3.35
C LEU A 37 -8.43 6.57 -3.18
N LEU A 38 -8.74 5.42 -2.57
CA LEU A 38 -7.80 4.32 -2.56
C LEU A 38 -7.56 3.79 -3.98
N SER A 39 -6.29 3.73 -4.37
CA SER A 39 -5.87 3.06 -5.60
C SER A 39 -5.95 1.55 -5.42
N PHE A 40 -6.76 0.87 -6.24
CA PHE A 40 -6.85 -0.59 -6.22
C PHE A 40 -5.47 -1.24 -6.41
N SER A 41 -4.66 -0.70 -7.32
CA SER A 41 -3.33 -1.23 -7.61
C SER A 41 -2.38 -1.15 -6.41
N ASP A 42 -2.51 -0.12 -5.57
CA ASP A 42 -1.71 0.03 -4.35
C ASP A 42 -2.18 -0.96 -3.28
N VAL A 43 -3.50 -1.04 -3.07
CA VAL A 43 -4.10 -1.97 -2.09
C VAL A 43 -3.80 -3.42 -2.47
N LYS A 44 -3.94 -3.79 -3.76
CA LYS A 44 -3.58 -5.13 -4.27
C LYS A 44 -2.12 -5.48 -3.99
N LYS A 45 -1.19 -4.52 -4.15
CA LYS A 45 0.24 -4.72 -3.84
C LYS A 45 0.51 -4.94 -2.36
N TRP A 46 -0.22 -4.25 -1.47
CA TRP A 46 -0.03 -4.41 -0.03
C TRP A 46 -0.65 -5.69 0.50
N LEU A 47 -1.86 -6.03 0.05
CA LEU A 47 -2.63 -7.16 0.56
C LEU A 47 -2.25 -8.51 -0.08
N LYS A 48 -1.51 -8.49 -1.21
CA LYS A 48 -1.00 -9.66 -1.92
C LYS A 48 -2.04 -10.81 -2.01
N PRO A 49 -3.22 -10.57 -2.60
CA PRO A 49 -4.27 -11.59 -2.67
C PRO A 49 -3.83 -12.79 -3.50
N LYS A 50 -4.29 -13.99 -3.14
CA LYS A 50 -3.83 -15.26 -3.76
C LYS A 50 -4.66 -15.67 -4.97
N ASN A 51 -5.98 -15.50 -4.89
CA ASN A 51 -6.94 -15.98 -5.88
C ASN A 51 -7.94 -14.89 -6.26
N GLU A 52 -8.53 -15.01 -7.45
CA GLU A 52 -9.64 -14.19 -7.92
C GLU A 52 -10.88 -15.08 -8.14
N ILE A 53 -12.05 -14.63 -7.69
CA ILE A 53 -13.32 -15.37 -7.78
C ILE A 53 -14.37 -14.44 -8.36
N TYR A 54 -15.05 -14.86 -9.43
CA TYR A 54 -16.21 -14.14 -9.95
C TYR A 54 -17.42 -14.40 -9.04
N LEU A 55 -17.97 -13.34 -8.46
CA LEU A 55 -19.11 -13.41 -7.55
C LEU A 55 -20.44 -13.09 -8.24
N GLY A 56 -20.42 -12.70 -9.51
CA GLY A 56 -21.62 -12.36 -10.28
C GLY A 56 -22.24 -11.02 -9.89
N MET A 57 -23.53 -10.91 -10.19
CA MET A 57 -24.35 -9.74 -9.89
C MET A 57 -24.73 -9.67 -8.41
N GLN A 58 -24.49 -8.52 -7.79
CA GLN A 58 -24.76 -8.28 -6.36
C GLN A 58 -25.26 -6.86 -6.13
N VAL A 59 -26.05 -6.71 -5.07
CA VAL A 59 -26.41 -5.41 -4.49
C VAL A 59 -25.33 -5.04 -3.48
N VAL A 60 -24.57 -3.98 -3.74
CA VAL A 60 -23.43 -3.59 -2.92
C VAL A 60 -23.71 -2.30 -2.15
N PRO A 61 -23.49 -2.26 -0.83
CA PRO A 61 -23.55 -1.02 -0.07
C PRO A 61 -22.51 -0.01 -0.57
N VAL A 62 -22.98 1.19 -0.94
CA VAL A 62 -22.15 2.24 -1.50
C VAL A 62 -21.06 2.67 -0.51
N ASN A 63 -21.32 2.55 0.80
CA ASN A 63 -20.36 2.84 1.86
C ASN A 63 -19.12 1.93 1.88
N LEU A 64 -19.20 0.71 1.33
CA LEU A 64 -18.07 -0.22 1.21
C LEU A 64 -17.22 0.03 -0.05
N ILE A 65 -17.69 0.86 -0.98
CA ILE A 65 -16.92 1.29 -2.14
C ILE A 65 -15.93 2.36 -1.67
N ALA A 66 -14.65 1.99 -1.64
CA ALA A 66 -13.57 2.75 -1.01
C ALA A 66 -12.56 3.32 -2.02
N GLY A 67 -12.57 2.85 -3.27
CA GLY A 67 -11.52 3.19 -4.21
C GLY A 67 -11.84 2.93 -5.67
N SER A 68 -10.83 3.14 -6.52
CA SER A 68 -10.94 2.99 -7.98
C SER A 68 -9.70 2.31 -8.54
N GLU A 69 -9.88 1.54 -9.61
CA GLU A 69 -8.77 0.95 -10.35
C GLU A 69 -7.95 2.01 -11.10
N GLY A 70 -8.63 2.97 -11.75
CA GLY A 70 -7.97 3.94 -12.62
C GLY A 70 -8.26 5.41 -12.32
N ARG A 71 -9.36 5.72 -11.64
CA ARG A 71 -9.87 7.10 -11.52
C ARG A 71 -9.76 7.68 -10.12
N TYR A 72 -8.83 7.16 -9.32
CA TYR A 72 -8.69 7.51 -7.92
C TYR A 72 -8.25 8.98 -7.67
N LYS A 73 -7.75 9.67 -8.70
CA LYS A 73 -7.41 11.11 -8.67
C LYS A 73 -8.50 12.03 -9.21
N ASP A 74 -9.49 11.50 -9.93
CA ASP A 74 -10.57 12.28 -10.51
C ASP A 74 -11.62 12.65 -9.45
N PHE A 75 -11.67 11.87 -8.37
CA PHE A 75 -12.61 11.99 -7.27
C PHE A 75 -11.86 12.06 -5.94
N ASP A 76 -12.51 12.62 -4.92
CA ASP A 76 -12.00 12.56 -3.55
C ASP A 76 -12.34 11.22 -2.86
N ASN A 77 -11.86 11.02 -1.64
CA ASN A 77 -12.09 9.82 -0.82
C ASN A 77 -13.58 9.56 -0.49
N HIS A 78 -14.48 10.49 -0.82
CA HIS A 78 -15.94 10.35 -0.73
C HIS A 78 -16.63 10.18 -2.10
N PHE A 79 -15.85 9.97 -3.17
CA PHE A 79 -16.29 9.90 -4.57
C PHE A 79 -16.88 11.20 -5.14
N PHE A 80 -16.61 12.36 -4.55
CA PHE A 80 -17.02 13.64 -5.11
C PHE A 80 -16.05 14.10 -6.21
N PRO A 81 -16.56 14.66 -7.33
CA PRO A 81 -15.75 14.99 -8.50
C PRO A 81 -14.84 16.20 -8.24
N ARG A 82 -13.55 16.08 -8.59
CA ARG A 82 -12.56 17.17 -8.42
C ARG A 82 -12.53 18.14 -9.59
N SER A 83 -12.68 17.62 -10.81
CA SER A 83 -12.47 18.40 -12.04
C SER A 83 -13.75 18.68 -12.82
N ALA A 84 -13.83 19.90 -13.37
CA ALA A 84 -14.95 20.36 -14.19
C ALA A 84 -15.16 19.51 -15.46
N HIS A 85 -14.13 18.85 -15.98
CA HIS A 85 -14.28 17.97 -17.15
C HIS A 85 -15.21 16.76 -16.89
N LEU A 86 -15.52 16.45 -15.62
CA LEU A 86 -16.43 15.37 -15.24
C LEU A 86 -17.90 15.77 -15.40
N LYS A 87 -18.18 17.08 -15.49
CA LYS A 87 -19.51 17.67 -15.41
C LYS A 87 -20.49 17.05 -16.40
N ASN A 88 -20.13 16.97 -17.68
CA ASN A 88 -21.06 16.54 -18.72
C ASN A 88 -21.47 15.07 -18.59
N ARG A 89 -20.55 14.18 -18.17
CA ARG A 89 -20.89 12.77 -17.94
C ARG A 89 -21.62 12.59 -16.62
N TRP A 90 -21.21 13.32 -15.58
CA TRP A 90 -21.86 13.28 -14.26
C TRP A 90 -23.33 13.73 -14.34
N ARG A 91 -23.60 14.87 -14.99
CA ARG A 91 -24.96 15.41 -15.19
C ARG A 91 -25.87 14.46 -15.96
N ARG A 92 -25.37 13.79 -17.00
CA ARG A 92 -26.15 12.80 -17.76
C ARG A 92 -26.57 11.60 -16.91
N ILE A 93 -25.69 11.16 -16.00
CA ILE A 93 -26.02 10.08 -15.07
C ILE A 93 -27.03 10.58 -14.02
N ASP A 94 -26.85 11.80 -13.53
CA ASP A 94 -27.78 12.42 -12.58
C ASP A 94 -29.17 12.63 -13.17
N GLU A 95 -29.24 13.08 -14.43
CA GLU A 95 -30.49 13.24 -15.17
C GLU A 95 -31.19 11.90 -15.41
N ALA A 96 -30.45 10.86 -15.79
CA ALA A 96 -31.00 9.51 -15.93
C ALA A 96 -31.59 8.99 -14.61
N HIS A 97 -30.97 9.33 -13.47
CA HIS A 97 -31.52 9.00 -12.17
C HIS A 97 -32.80 9.78 -11.84
N LEU A 98 -32.87 11.08 -12.16
CA LEU A 98 -34.09 11.89 -12.00
C LEU A 98 -35.25 11.41 -12.89
N GLN A 99 -34.94 10.71 -13.98
CA GLN A 99 -35.92 10.15 -14.92
C GLN A 99 -36.25 8.68 -14.64
N ASP A 100 -35.77 8.12 -13.52
CA ASP A 100 -35.95 6.70 -13.16
C ASP A 100 -35.49 5.72 -14.26
N VAL A 101 -34.48 6.14 -15.04
CA VAL A 101 -33.89 5.29 -16.09
C VAL A 101 -33.01 4.24 -15.45
N ILE A 102 -33.27 2.97 -15.76
CA ILE A 102 -32.43 1.86 -15.32
C ILE A 102 -31.07 1.99 -15.99
N LEU A 103 -30.05 2.24 -15.19
CA LEU A 103 -28.66 2.30 -15.64
C LEU A 103 -28.03 0.90 -15.59
N PRO A 104 -27.06 0.60 -16.47
CA PRO A 104 -26.32 -0.65 -16.37
C PRO A 104 -25.60 -0.75 -15.01
N PRO A 105 -25.37 -1.97 -14.50
CA PRO A 105 -24.66 -2.15 -13.24
C PRO A 105 -23.22 -1.64 -13.34
N ILE A 106 -22.64 -1.34 -12.17
CA ILE A 106 -21.21 -1.01 -12.08
C ILE A 106 -20.36 -2.28 -12.05
N GLN A 107 -19.06 -2.15 -12.26
CA GLN A 107 -18.12 -3.27 -12.10
C GLN A 107 -17.17 -2.98 -10.95
N LEU A 108 -17.04 -3.95 -10.04
CA LEU A 108 -16.25 -3.82 -8.83
C LEU A 108 -15.24 -4.96 -8.69
N TYR A 109 -14.05 -4.62 -8.20
CA TYR A 109 -13.19 -5.56 -7.52
C TYR A 109 -13.44 -5.48 -6.01
N GLU A 110 -13.60 -6.63 -5.35
CA GLU A 110 -13.60 -6.72 -3.89
C GLU A 110 -12.24 -7.19 -3.41
N ILE A 111 -11.68 -6.57 -2.38
CA ILE A 111 -10.46 -7.05 -1.71
C ILE A 111 -10.51 -6.67 -0.23
N GLY A 112 -10.37 -7.68 0.64
CA GLY A 112 -10.30 -7.47 2.08
C GLY A 112 -11.59 -6.89 2.69
N GLY A 113 -12.75 -7.05 2.06
CA GLY A 113 -14.05 -6.53 2.48
C GLY A 113 -14.38 -5.14 1.94
N LEU A 114 -13.53 -4.56 1.09
CA LEU A 114 -13.74 -3.26 0.45
C LEU A 114 -13.85 -3.40 -1.07
N TYR A 115 -14.60 -2.49 -1.68
CA TYR A 115 -14.84 -2.51 -3.12
C TYR A 115 -14.14 -1.37 -3.85
N PHE A 116 -13.66 -1.67 -5.05
CA PHE A 116 -12.90 -0.79 -5.92
C PHE A 116 -13.53 -0.76 -7.30
N VAL A 117 -13.84 0.44 -7.77
CA VAL A 117 -14.54 0.62 -9.03
C VAL A 117 -13.62 0.34 -10.21
N ARG A 118 -13.97 -0.68 -11.00
CA ARG A 118 -13.40 -0.96 -12.32
C ARG A 118 -14.09 -0.11 -13.38
N ASP A 119 -15.43 -0.15 -13.41
CA ASP A 119 -16.25 0.72 -14.26
C ASP A 119 -17.45 1.29 -13.49
N GLY A 120 -17.88 2.51 -13.86
CA GLY A 120 -19.03 3.17 -13.24
C GLY A 120 -18.71 4.22 -12.18
N ASN A 121 -17.49 4.77 -12.14
CA ASN A 121 -17.08 5.78 -11.14
C ASN A 121 -18.06 6.96 -11.02
N HIS A 122 -18.61 7.46 -12.13
CA HIS A 122 -19.61 8.53 -12.12
C HIS A 122 -20.94 8.09 -11.48
N ARG A 123 -21.38 6.84 -11.69
CA ARG A 123 -22.59 6.30 -11.07
C ARG A 123 -22.43 6.21 -9.56
N VAL A 124 -21.27 5.74 -9.08
CA VAL A 124 -20.93 5.74 -7.65
C VAL A 124 -20.91 7.16 -7.08
N SER A 125 -20.33 8.12 -7.81
CA SER A 125 -20.30 9.53 -7.41
C SER A 125 -21.70 10.14 -7.27
N VAL A 126 -22.58 9.90 -8.26
CA VAL A 126 -23.99 10.35 -8.21
C VAL A 126 -24.72 9.66 -7.06
N ALA A 127 -24.56 8.35 -6.88
CA ALA A 127 -25.16 7.60 -5.79
C ALA A 127 -24.78 8.17 -4.41
N ARG A 128 -23.50 8.47 -4.19
CA ARG A 128 -23.01 9.15 -2.98
C ARG A 128 -23.61 10.55 -2.81
N ALA A 129 -23.72 11.32 -3.89
CA ALA A 129 -24.26 12.66 -3.85
C ALA A 129 -25.76 12.70 -3.50
N LYS A 130 -26.52 11.70 -3.96
CA LYS A 130 -27.96 11.54 -3.69
C LYS A 130 -28.27 10.77 -2.41
N GLY A 131 -27.26 10.22 -1.74
CA GLY A 131 -27.46 9.45 -0.51
C GLY A 131 -28.04 8.05 -0.75
N ILE A 132 -27.84 7.48 -1.94
CA ILE A 132 -28.23 6.10 -2.25
C ILE A 132 -27.37 5.14 -1.43
N GLU A 133 -28.01 4.21 -0.74
CA GLU A 133 -27.34 3.27 0.16
C GLU A 133 -26.72 2.08 -0.57
N ASN A 134 -27.38 1.59 -1.63
CA ASN A 134 -27.02 0.36 -2.33
C ASN A 134 -26.99 0.56 -3.84
N ILE A 135 -26.09 -0.15 -4.53
CA ILE A 135 -25.95 -0.08 -5.99
C ILE A 135 -25.70 -1.47 -6.58
N ASP A 136 -26.31 -1.74 -7.72
CA ASP A 136 -26.13 -2.99 -8.45
C ASP A 136 -24.75 -3.05 -9.10
N ALA A 137 -24.03 -4.14 -8.86
CA ALA A 137 -22.68 -4.33 -9.31
C ALA A 137 -22.40 -5.77 -9.77
N GLU A 138 -21.58 -5.90 -10.80
CA GLU A 138 -20.88 -7.14 -11.12
C GLU A 138 -19.55 -7.17 -10.35
N VAL A 139 -19.31 -8.24 -9.59
CA VAL A 139 -18.22 -8.29 -8.61
C VAL A 139 -17.21 -9.41 -8.90
N ILE A 140 -15.93 -9.06 -8.90
CA ILE A 140 -14.80 -10.01 -8.84
C ILE A 140 -14.09 -9.83 -7.49
N SER A 141 -14.01 -10.89 -6.70
CA SER A 141 -13.38 -10.88 -5.39
C SER A 141 -11.94 -11.40 -5.45
N LEU A 142 -11.01 -10.60 -4.93
CA LEU A 142 -9.62 -10.95 -4.72
C LEU A 142 -9.44 -11.38 -3.27
N GLN A 143 -9.21 -12.68 -3.08
CA GLN A 143 -9.16 -13.29 -1.75
C GLN A 143 -7.91 -12.83 -0.99
N SER A 144 -8.14 -12.08 0.10
CA SER A 144 -7.10 -11.62 1.03
C SER A 144 -7.40 -12.08 2.45
N GLU A 145 -6.34 -12.49 3.15
CA GLU A 145 -6.36 -12.85 4.58
C GLU A 145 -6.47 -11.60 5.48
N ILE A 146 -6.15 -10.43 4.94
CA ILE A 146 -6.25 -9.15 5.65
C ILE A 146 -7.63 -8.57 5.42
N LYS A 147 -8.38 -8.41 6.51
CA LYS A 147 -9.68 -7.72 6.50
C LYS A 147 -9.51 -6.23 6.80
N LEU A 148 -10.07 -5.41 5.92
CA LEU A 148 -10.12 -3.96 6.00
C LEU A 148 -11.51 -3.52 6.45
N LYS A 149 -11.61 -2.28 6.90
CA LYS A 149 -12.87 -1.65 7.30
C LYS A 149 -13.14 -0.41 6.46
N PRO A 150 -14.41 -0.08 6.18
CA PRO A 150 -14.76 1.14 5.45
C PRO A 150 -14.27 2.37 6.22
N GLY A 151 -13.82 3.38 5.49
CA GLY A 151 -13.29 4.63 6.07
C GLY A 151 -11.88 4.54 6.65
N MET A 152 -11.18 3.40 6.54
CA MET A 152 -9.78 3.33 6.95
C MET A 152 -8.90 4.22 6.07
N THR A 153 -8.03 5.00 6.71
CA THR A 153 -7.03 5.81 6.03
C THR A 153 -5.94 4.95 5.41
N ARG A 154 -5.18 5.50 4.45
CA ARG A 154 -4.06 4.77 3.84
C ARG A 154 -3.05 4.33 4.90
N LYS A 155 -2.76 5.22 5.87
CA LYS A 155 -1.89 4.91 7.00
C LYS A 155 -2.41 3.73 7.84
N GLN A 156 -3.71 3.69 8.14
CA GLN A 156 -4.31 2.61 8.91
C GLN A 156 -4.26 1.28 8.16
N ILE A 157 -4.50 1.29 6.84
CA ILE A 157 -4.39 0.09 6.00
C ILE A 157 -2.95 -0.44 6.03
N LEU A 158 -1.95 0.42 5.81
CA LEU A 158 -0.55 0.03 5.86
C LEU A 158 -0.14 -0.55 7.22
N GLN A 159 -0.57 0.06 8.32
CA GLN A 159 -0.32 -0.48 9.65
C GLN A 159 -0.92 -1.88 9.80
N ARG A 160 -2.14 -2.09 9.32
CA ARG A 160 -2.82 -3.38 9.39
C ARG A 160 -2.10 -4.48 8.62
N VAL A 161 -1.49 -4.12 7.49
CA VAL A 161 -0.65 -5.01 6.69
C VAL A 161 0.65 -5.32 7.44
N LEU A 162 1.32 -4.32 8.01
CA LEU A 162 2.52 -4.53 8.82
C LEU A 162 2.27 -5.44 10.02
N ASP A 163 1.16 -5.26 10.74
CA ASP A 163 0.78 -6.10 11.87
C ASP A 163 0.50 -7.55 11.44
N TYR A 164 -0.02 -7.74 10.23
CA TYR A 164 -0.23 -9.06 9.65
C TYR A 164 1.10 -9.71 9.26
N GLU A 165 1.95 -9.00 8.51
CA GLU A 165 3.27 -9.50 8.08
C GLU A 165 4.14 -9.86 9.29
N LYS A 166 4.16 -9.02 10.34
CA LYS A 166 4.86 -9.33 11.59
C LYS A 166 4.35 -10.63 12.21
N ARG A 167 3.03 -10.79 12.33
CA ARG A 167 2.44 -12.00 12.93
C ARG A 167 2.80 -13.26 12.15
N VAL A 168 2.70 -13.21 10.82
CA VAL A 168 3.08 -14.34 9.95
C VAL A 168 4.55 -14.66 10.12
N PHE A 169 5.43 -13.65 10.05
CA PHE A 169 6.86 -13.83 10.25
C PHE A 169 7.17 -14.51 11.59
N TYR A 170 6.60 -14.01 12.70
CA TYR A 170 6.82 -14.59 14.03
C TYR A 170 6.26 -16.02 14.13
N ALA A 171 5.11 -16.31 13.50
CA ALA A 171 4.54 -17.65 13.50
C ALA A 171 5.37 -18.65 12.67
N GLU A 172 5.89 -18.24 11.52
CA GLU A 172 6.68 -19.11 10.63
C GLU A 172 8.10 -19.36 11.14
N THR A 173 8.67 -18.40 11.86
CA THR A 173 10.08 -18.44 12.29
C THR A 173 10.26 -18.73 13.77
N ALA A 174 9.22 -18.60 14.59
CA ALA A 174 9.31 -18.57 16.06
C ALA A 174 10.33 -17.53 16.58
N PHE A 175 10.54 -16.43 15.83
CA PHE A 175 11.61 -15.46 16.08
C PHE A 175 11.64 -14.95 17.52
N GLY A 176 10.48 -14.55 18.06
CA GLY A 176 10.38 -14.00 19.41
C GLY A 176 10.78 -15.02 20.47
N ASP A 177 10.33 -16.27 20.35
CA ASP A 177 10.62 -17.32 21.32
C ASP A 177 12.09 -17.77 21.28
N ILE A 178 12.68 -17.80 20.08
CA ILE A 178 14.08 -18.23 19.89
C ILE A 178 15.07 -17.16 20.35
N THR A 179 14.78 -15.89 20.08
CA THR A 179 15.73 -14.78 20.28
C THR A 179 15.47 -13.97 21.55
N ASP A 180 14.31 -14.14 22.18
CA ASP A 180 13.77 -13.25 23.23
C ASP A 180 13.60 -11.78 22.77
N ASP A 181 13.56 -11.53 21.46
CA ASP A 181 13.35 -10.20 20.86
C ASP A 181 11.99 -10.08 20.15
N TRP A 182 11.05 -9.47 20.85
CA TRP A 182 9.70 -9.19 20.35
C TRP A 182 9.57 -7.83 19.62
N LYS A 183 10.67 -7.08 19.51
CA LYS A 183 10.71 -5.69 19.03
C LYS A 183 11.38 -5.54 17.66
N LEU A 184 11.40 -6.60 16.87
CA LEU A 184 11.71 -6.50 15.45
C LEU A 184 10.50 -5.87 14.76
N ASP A 185 10.49 -4.54 14.72
CA ASP A 185 9.44 -3.73 14.10
C ASP A 185 9.93 -3.15 12.77
N LEU A 186 9.16 -3.35 11.71
CA LEU A 186 9.39 -2.74 10.39
C LEU A 186 8.29 -1.73 10.09
N SER A 187 8.64 -0.66 9.38
CA SER A 187 7.73 0.41 8.98
C SER A 187 7.35 0.38 7.50
N VAL A 188 7.92 -0.54 6.73
CA VAL A 188 7.68 -0.71 5.30
C VAL A 188 7.12 -2.10 4.99
N VAL A 189 5.97 -2.11 4.30
CA VAL A 189 5.29 -3.35 3.87
C VAL A 189 6.19 -4.17 2.94
N GLY A 190 6.23 -5.48 3.17
CA GLY A 190 7.01 -6.46 2.45
C GLY A 190 8.43 -6.66 2.97
N GLU A 191 8.88 -5.90 3.99
CA GLU A 191 10.25 -6.05 4.50
C GLU A 191 10.44 -7.25 5.44
N TYR A 192 9.36 -7.80 6.02
CA TYR A 192 9.44 -9.07 6.75
C TYR A 192 9.82 -10.23 5.83
N ASP A 193 9.30 -10.26 4.59
CA ASP A 193 9.68 -11.26 3.59
C ASP A 193 11.19 -11.19 3.28
N VAL A 194 11.77 -9.98 3.29
CA VAL A 194 13.21 -9.79 3.06
C VAL A 194 14.02 -10.39 4.21
N ILE A 195 13.62 -10.14 5.45
CA ILE A 195 14.28 -10.72 6.63
C ILE A 195 14.14 -12.24 6.64
N TYR A 196 12.94 -12.75 6.36
CA TYR A 196 12.71 -14.19 6.22
C TYR A 196 13.67 -14.80 5.19
N ASN A 197 13.77 -14.21 4.00
CA ASN A 197 14.70 -14.67 2.96
C ASN A 197 16.17 -14.59 3.41
N HIS A 198 16.58 -13.58 4.17
CA HIS A 198 17.93 -13.53 4.71
C HIS A 198 18.21 -14.68 5.69
N ILE A 199 17.24 -15.05 6.52
CA ILE A 199 17.34 -16.19 7.43
C ILE A 199 17.44 -17.50 6.63
N ILE A 200 16.64 -17.66 5.58
CA ILE A 200 16.71 -18.83 4.70
C ILE A 200 18.07 -18.92 3.98
N THR A 201 18.55 -17.83 3.39
CA THR A 201 19.88 -17.80 2.75
C THR A 201 21.00 -18.11 3.76
N HIS A 202 20.89 -17.61 5.00
CA HIS A 202 21.84 -17.90 6.07
C HIS A 202 21.82 -19.39 6.45
N LYS A 203 20.62 -19.97 6.58
CA LYS A 203 20.43 -21.41 6.80
C LYS A 203 21.13 -22.24 5.73
N GLU A 204 20.94 -21.89 4.46
CA GLU A 204 21.57 -22.59 3.33
C GLU A 204 23.10 -22.49 3.39
N PHE A 205 23.64 -21.33 3.79
CA PHE A 205 25.08 -21.18 4.00
C PHE A 205 25.59 -22.04 5.16
N MET A 206 24.87 -22.09 6.29
CA MET A 206 25.22 -22.96 7.42
C MET A 206 25.22 -24.43 7.01
N GLN A 207 24.23 -24.86 6.23
CA GLN A 207 24.10 -26.24 5.77
C GLN A 207 25.32 -26.71 4.96
N LYS A 208 25.92 -25.84 4.14
CA LYS A 208 27.11 -26.19 3.32
C LYS A 208 28.31 -26.61 4.17
N ASN A 209 28.37 -26.16 5.42
CA ASN A 209 29.49 -26.41 6.33
C ASN A 209 29.19 -27.51 7.36
N GLN A 210 28.05 -28.20 7.25
CA GLN A 210 27.60 -29.18 8.24
C GLN A 210 27.04 -30.45 7.57
N SER A 211 27.28 -31.58 8.22
CA SER A 211 26.79 -32.90 7.79
C SER A 211 25.32 -33.14 8.15
N GLU A 212 24.86 -32.53 9.22
CA GLU A 212 23.48 -32.66 9.71
C GLU A 212 22.57 -31.54 9.16
N PRO A 213 21.26 -31.82 8.97
CA PRO A 213 20.31 -30.80 8.55
C PRO A 213 20.16 -29.69 9.58
N VAL A 214 20.38 -28.43 9.17
CA VAL A 214 20.21 -27.26 10.05
C VAL A 214 18.71 -26.99 10.26
N GLY A 215 18.27 -26.88 11.51
CA GLY A 215 16.90 -26.52 11.86
C GLY A 215 16.57 -25.06 11.56
N MET A 216 15.29 -24.72 11.43
CA MET A 216 14.88 -23.30 11.31
C MET A 216 15.24 -22.52 12.57
N ALA A 217 15.09 -23.11 13.76
CA ALA A 217 15.41 -22.47 15.02
C ALA A 217 16.90 -22.10 15.13
N ASP A 218 17.79 -23.03 14.75
CA ASP A 218 19.23 -22.80 14.76
C ASP A 218 19.64 -21.72 13.75
N ALA A 219 19.01 -21.72 12.57
CA ALA A 219 19.25 -20.69 11.56
C ALA A 219 18.82 -19.30 12.04
N VAL A 220 17.65 -19.18 12.68
CA VAL A 220 17.15 -17.92 13.25
C VAL A 220 18.10 -17.41 14.33
N MET A 221 18.45 -18.25 15.31
CA MET A 221 19.36 -17.87 16.40
C MET A 221 20.75 -17.48 15.87
N SER A 222 21.29 -18.26 14.93
CA SER A 222 22.59 -17.98 14.32
C SER A 222 22.57 -16.68 13.51
N TRP A 223 21.58 -16.48 12.65
CA TRP A 223 21.43 -15.25 11.86
C TRP A 223 21.29 -14.03 12.77
N TYR A 224 20.48 -14.13 13.83
CA TYR A 224 20.26 -13.04 14.77
C TYR A 224 21.56 -12.61 15.44
N ASN A 225 22.35 -13.57 15.94
CA ASN A 225 23.59 -13.30 16.68
C ASN A 225 24.79 -12.94 15.78
N THR A 226 24.87 -13.53 14.58
CA THR A 226 26.08 -13.42 13.73
C THR A 226 25.92 -12.45 12.56
N VAL A 227 24.68 -12.08 12.21
CA VAL A 227 24.40 -11.16 11.11
C VAL A 227 23.64 -9.94 11.61
N TYR A 228 22.44 -10.11 12.18
CA TYR A 228 21.58 -8.99 12.54
C TYR A 228 22.18 -8.11 13.65
N LEU A 229 22.47 -8.67 14.82
CA LEU A 229 23.01 -7.91 15.96
C LEU A 229 24.34 -7.20 15.65
N PRO A 230 25.33 -7.81 14.96
CA PRO A 230 26.55 -7.11 14.56
C PRO A 230 26.29 -5.91 13.65
N VAL A 231 25.38 -6.04 12.68
CA VAL A 231 24.99 -4.92 11.80
C VAL A 231 24.32 -3.81 12.61
N ILE A 232 23.38 -4.15 13.49
CA ILE A 232 22.74 -3.16 14.37
C ILE A 232 23.76 -2.49 15.30
N GLY A 233 24.71 -3.24 15.85
CA GLY A 233 25.80 -2.73 16.67
C GLY A 233 26.66 -1.71 15.92
N MET A 234 27.03 -2.01 14.68
CA MET A 234 27.75 -1.09 13.80
C MET A 234 26.93 0.19 13.52
N LEU A 235 25.64 0.06 13.19
CA LEU A 235 24.74 1.20 12.96
C LEU A 235 24.63 2.12 14.20
N LYS A 236 24.53 1.52 15.39
CA LYS A 236 24.47 2.25 16.67
C LYS A 236 25.78 2.94 17.00
N LYS A 237 26.92 2.25 16.88
CA LYS A 237 28.27 2.79 17.15
C LYS A 237 28.58 4.02 16.28
N ARG A 238 28.11 4.01 15.03
CA ARG A 238 28.28 5.12 14.07
C ARG A 238 27.21 6.20 14.18
N HIS A 239 26.28 6.08 15.14
CA HIS A 239 25.14 6.97 15.34
C HIS A 239 24.30 7.24 14.07
N ILE A 240 24.25 6.27 13.15
CA ILE A 240 23.57 6.43 11.85
C ILE A 240 22.08 6.71 12.07
N MET A 241 21.47 6.11 13.09
CA MET A 241 20.06 6.33 13.46
C MET A 241 19.70 7.79 13.74
N ARG A 242 20.64 8.67 14.14
CA ARG A 242 20.36 10.10 14.36
C ARG A 242 19.86 10.80 13.10
N LYS A 243 20.29 10.32 11.93
CA LYS A 243 19.92 10.82 10.61
C LYS A 243 18.61 10.22 10.08
N PHE A 244 18.15 9.13 10.68
CA PHE A 244 17.00 8.32 10.23
C PHE A 244 15.92 8.16 11.30
N ARG A 245 15.59 9.25 12.00
CA ARG A 245 14.66 9.27 13.16
C ARG A 245 13.25 8.71 12.93
N LYS A 246 12.81 8.57 11.68
CA LYS A 246 11.49 8.05 11.32
C LYS A 246 11.46 6.53 11.13
N TYR A 247 12.62 5.88 11.21
CA TYR A 247 12.79 4.48 10.86
C TYR A 247 13.40 3.71 12.02
N THR A 248 13.07 2.43 12.07
CA THR A 248 13.56 1.49 13.08
C THR A 248 14.96 1.01 12.74
N THR A 249 15.61 0.35 13.69
CA THR A 249 16.89 -0.33 13.43
C THR A 249 16.72 -1.48 12.44
N ALA A 250 15.57 -2.17 12.44
CA ALA A 250 15.27 -3.24 11.50
C ALA A 250 15.10 -2.71 10.06
N ASP A 251 14.42 -1.57 9.88
CA ASP A 251 14.32 -0.92 8.57
C ASP A 251 15.73 -0.60 8.04
N MET A 252 16.58 -0.04 8.90
CA MET A 252 17.94 0.33 8.53
C MET A 252 18.82 -0.89 8.22
N TYR A 253 18.61 -2.01 8.90
CA TYR A 253 19.24 -3.28 8.55
C TYR A 253 18.86 -3.70 7.12
N VAL A 254 17.56 -3.79 6.83
CA VAL A 254 17.07 -4.23 5.51
C VAL A 254 17.62 -3.33 4.40
N TRP A 255 17.62 -2.01 4.61
CA TRP A 255 18.10 -1.07 3.62
C TRP A 255 19.60 -1.10 3.40
N LEU A 256 20.38 -1.24 4.47
CA LEU A 256 21.81 -1.38 4.34
C LEU A 256 22.17 -2.63 3.53
N ILE A 257 21.52 -3.76 3.79
CA ILE A 257 21.79 -5.00 3.05
C ILE A 257 21.40 -4.87 1.58
N LYS A 258 20.22 -4.30 1.27
CA LYS A 258 19.80 -4.02 -0.12
C LYS A 258 20.80 -3.10 -0.82
N TYR A 259 21.22 -2.02 -0.16
CA TYR A 259 22.19 -1.08 -0.72
C TYR A 259 23.56 -1.72 -0.95
N TRP A 260 23.99 -2.57 -0.02
CA TRP A 260 25.25 -3.27 -0.11
C TRP A 260 25.27 -4.27 -1.28
N ASP A 261 24.20 -5.03 -1.48
CA ASP A 261 24.04 -5.92 -2.64
C ASP A 261 24.12 -5.15 -3.97
N GLU A 262 23.54 -3.96 -4.04
CA GLU A 262 23.65 -3.08 -5.22
C GLU A 262 25.06 -2.58 -5.46
N LEU A 263 25.78 -2.17 -4.41
CA LEU A 263 27.17 -1.75 -4.52
C LEU A 263 28.04 -2.90 -5.00
N LYS A 264 27.82 -4.12 -4.50
CA LYS A 264 28.53 -5.32 -4.96
C LYS A 264 28.29 -5.59 -6.44
N LYS A 265 27.03 -5.51 -6.90
CA LYS A 265 26.69 -5.66 -8.32
C LYS A 265 27.35 -4.60 -9.22
N LYS A 266 27.63 -3.40 -8.69
CA LYS A 266 28.20 -2.29 -9.47
C LYS A 266 29.73 -2.24 -9.43
N PHE A 267 30.33 -2.55 -8.28
CA PHE A 267 31.75 -2.32 -8.00
C PHE A 267 32.52 -3.60 -7.65
N GLY A 268 31.84 -4.76 -7.63
CA GLY A 268 32.42 -6.07 -7.31
C GLY A 268 32.26 -6.47 -5.83
N GLU A 269 32.56 -7.73 -5.51
CA GLU A 269 32.32 -8.35 -4.19
C GLU A 269 33.16 -7.75 -3.04
N ASN A 270 34.18 -6.96 -3.34
CA ASN A 270 35.12 -6.40 -2.35
C ASN A 270 34.56 -5.21 -1.56
N VAL A 271 33.34 -4.75 -1.86
CA VAL A 271 32.70 -3.70 -1.08
C VAL A 271 32.39 -4.21 0.33
N SER A 272 32.94 -3.58 1.35
CA SER A 272 32.64 -3.92 2.74
C SER A 272 31.28 -3.34 3.18
N LEU A 273 30.66 -4.00 4.16
CA LEU A 273 29.41 -3.52 4.76
C LEU A 273 29.59 -2.15 5.45
N ASP A 274 30.74 -1.94 6.10
CA ASP A 274 31.08 -0.65 6.74
C ASP A 274 31.13 0.49 5.73
N THR A 275 31.75 0.26 4.57
CA THR A 275 31.80 1.24 3.47
C THR A 275 30.39 1.57 2.98
N ALA A 276 29.56 0.55 2.80
CA ALA A 276 28.16 0.74 2.39
C ALA A 276 27.36 1.56 3.41
N ALA A 277 27.58 1.35 4.71
CA ALA A 277 26.89 2.07 5.78
C ALA A 277 27.29 3.56 5.83
N GLU A 278 28.58 3.86 5.65
CA GLU A 278 29.08 5.23 5.58
C GLU A 278 28.53 5.98 4.37
N GLU A 279 28.57 5.35 3.19
CA GLU A 279 28.05 5.95 1.95
C GLU A 279 26.54 6.15 2.00
N LEU A 280 25.79 5.18 2.55
CA LEU A 280 24.35 5.30 2.77
C LEU A 280 24.02 6.49 3.68
N SER A 281 24.78 6.63 4.79
CA SER A 281 24.62 7.71 5.76
C SER A 281 25.01 9.09 5.22
N SER A 282 26.06 9.19 4.41
CA SER A 282 26.52 10.45 3.82
C SER A 282 25.60 10.91 2.69
N THR A 283 25.14 9.99 1.86
CA THR A 283 24.33 10.30 0.67
C THR A 283 22.87 10.56 1.03
N TYR A 284 22.33 9.86 2.04
CA TYR A 284 20.88 9.86 2.31
C TYR A 284 20.48 10.28 3.73
N GLY A 285 21.43 10.57 4.61
CA GLY A 285 21.21 10.88 6.02
C GLY A 285 20.55 12.25 6.35
N GLY A 286 19.72 12.75 5.46
CA GLY A 286 18.87 13.93 5.66
C GLY A 286 17.70 13.99 4.68
N PHE A 287 17.55 13.00 3.79
CA PHE A 287 16.52 12.95 2.76
C PHE A 287 15.49 11.85 3.02
N SER A 288 14.29 12.02 2.50
CA SER A 288 13.27 10.95 2.51
C SER A 288 13.78 9.74 1.72
N LEU A 289 13.84 8.56 2.33
CA LEU A 289 14.29 7.32 1.71
C LEU A 289 13.41 6.85 0.54
N LYS A 290 12.21 7.42 0.36
CA LYS A 290 11.48 7.29 -0.91
C LYS A 290 12.29 7.79 -2.12
N ARG A 291 13.15 8.82 -1.94
CA ARG A 291 14.06 9.30 -2.99
C ARG A 291 15.24 8.35 -3.23
N LEU A 292 15.70 7.63 -2.20
CA LEU A 292 16.67 6.54 -2.33
C LEU A 292 16.09 5.45 -3.25
N PHE A 293 14.91 4.91 -2.90
CA PHE A 293 14.23 3.88 -3.69
C PHE A 293 13.92 4.31 -5.12
N ASN A 294 13.43 5.54 -5.34
CA ASN A 294 13.16 6.02 -6.69
C ASN A 294 14.44 6.17 -7.54
N ARG A 295 15.58 6.57 -6.95
CA ARG A 295 16.86 6.65 -7.67
C ARG A 295 17.47 5.28 -7.94
N ILE A 296 17.32 4.36 -7.01
CA ILE A 296 17.71 2.95 -7.16
C ILE A 296 16.89 2.30 -8.29
N LYS A 297 15.57 2.42 -8.22
CA LYS A 297 14.65 1.87 -9.23
C LYS A 297 14.87 2.47 -10.62
N TYR A 298 15.04 3.79 -10.73
CA TYR A 298 15.31 4.46 -12.00
C TYR A 298 16.64 4.01 -12.64
N ARG A 299 17.64 3.63 -11.84
CA ARG A 299 18.91 3.07 -12.35
C ARG A 299 18.81 1.60 -12.77
N LEU A 300 17.85 0.86 -12.25
CA LEU A 300 17.56 -0.53 -12.66
C LEU A 300 16.77 -0.57 -13.98
N ASP A 301 15.83 0.35 -14.19
CA ASP A 301 15.04 0.43 -15.44
C ASP A 301 15.87 0.93 -16.65
N LEU A 302 17.02 1.59 -16.42
CA LEU A 302 17.98 1.97 -17.47
C LEU A 302 18.94 0.83 -17.89
N LYS A 303 18.85 -0.34 -17.25
CA LYS A 303 19.65 -1.53 -17.55
C LYS A 303 18.82 -2.70 -18.10
N LYS A 304 17.57 -2.45 -18.52
CA LYS A 304 16.77 -3.38 -19.32
C LYS A 304 16.65 -2.89 -20.75
#